data_AF-A0A2U9NLR0-F1
#
_entry.id   AF-A0A2U9NLR0-F1
#
_cell.length_a   1.000
_cell.length_b   1.000
_cell.length_c   1.000
_cell.angle_alpha   90.00
_cell.angle_beta   90.00
_cell.angle_gamma   90.00
#
_symmetry.space_group_name_H-M   'P 1'
#
loop_
_entity.id
_entity.type
_entity.pdbx_description
1 polymer ?
#
loop_
_entity_poly.entity_id
_entity_poly.type
_entity_poly.pdbx_seq_one_letter_code
_entity_poly.pdbx_strand_id
1 'polypeptide(L)'
;MVATLDERLIASLDDFFDGLRLSDLDGVISKWKSIDDDLISSQDSGKLDPDTSSRAYGISSCMQLLCDTFTNLEVKAGQHAFDLRQDLDALPDDAERHHSPSRSPSPSRATRSPSPSSSQL
;
A
#
# COMPACT_ATOMS: atom_id res chain seq x y z
N MET A 1 -10.38 29.51 -19.51
CA MET A 1 -11.62 29.46 -18.71
C MET A 1 -11.22 29.04 -17.30
N VAL A 2 -11.70 29.74 -16.28
CA VAL A 2 -11.47 29.34 -14.88
C VAL A 2 -12.42 28.18 -14.60
N ALA A 3 -11.90 27.08 -14.04
CA ALA A 3 -12.71 25.91 -13.71
C ALA A 3 -13.77 26.29 -12.67
N THR A 4 -14.96 25.68 -12.76
CA THR A 4 -16.04 25.93 -11.81
C THR A 4 -15.71 25.35 -10.42
N LEU A 5 -16.42 25.81 -9.38
CA LEU A 5 -16.22 25.26 -8.03
C LEU A 5 -16.49 23.75 -8.00
N ASP A 6 -17.50 23.28 -8.73
CA ASP A 6 -17.84 21.86 -8.84
C ASP A 6 -16.72 21.05 -9.50
N GLU A 7 -16.14 21.56 -10.58
CA GLU A 7 -15.01 20.91 -11.26
C GLU A 7 -13.80 20.82 -10.33
N ARG A 8 -13.51 21.88 -9.57
CA ARG A 8 -12.43 21.90 -8.60
C ARG A 8 -12.67 20.96 -7.43
N LEU A 9 -13.90 20.87 -6.95
CA LEU A 9 -14.30 19.93 -5.91
C LEU A 9 -14.06 18.49 -6.35
N ILE A 10 -14.48 18.13 -7.57
CA ILE A 10 -14.26 16.78 -8.09
C ILE A 10 -12.77 16.51 -8.30
N ALA A 11 -12.05 17.45 -8.92
CA ALA A 11 -10.61 17.32 -9.18
C ALA A 11 -9.77 17.24 -7.90
N SER A 12 -10.28 17.71 -6.75
CA SER A 12 -9.56 17.59 -5.49
C SER A 12 -9.34 16.13 -5.07
N LEU A 13 -10.24 15.21 -5.44
CA LEU A 13 -10.08 13.78 -5.21
C LEU A 13 -8.90 13.23 -6.00
N ASP A 14 -8.79 13.59 -7.27
CA ASP A 14 -7.67 13.19 -8.11
C ASP A 14 -6.37 13.78 -7.59
N ASP A 15 -6.38 15.08 -7.25
CA ASP A 15 -5.24 15.78 -6.65
C ASP A 15 -4.79 15.10 -5.34
N PHE A 16 -5.72 14.63 -4.51
CA PHE A 16 -5.39 13.92 -3.28
C PHE A 16 -4.68 12.60 -3.55
N PHE A 17 -5.18 11.78 -4.48
CA PHE A 17 -4.52 10.52 -4.83
C PHE A 17 -3.17 10.73 -5.52
N ASP A 18 -3.04 11.76 -6.36
CA ASP A 18 -1.76 12.15 -6.93
C ASP A 18 -0.78 12.65 -5.85
N GLY A 19 -1.26 13.45 -4.91
CA GLY A 19 -0.46 13.91 -3.76
C GLY A 19 0.04 12.75 -2.90
N LEU A 20 -0.80 11.75 -2.63
CA LEU A 20 -0.39 10.51 -1.95
C LEU A 20 0.68 9.77 -2.74
N ARG A 21 0.50 9.61 -4.06
CA ARG A 21 1.47 8.92 -4.93
C ARG A 21 2.82 9.63 -4.96
N LEU A 22 2.80 10.96 -4.96
CA LEU A 22 3.99 11.80 -5.01
C LEU A 22 4.59 12.11 -3.62
N SER A 23 3.89 11.74 -2.54
CA SER A 23 4.21 12.12 -1.16
C SER A 23 4.28 13.65 -0.97
N ASP A 24 3.47 14.40 -1.71
CA ASP A 24 3.32 15.85 -1.62
C ASP A 24 1.85 16.21 -1.35
N LEU A 25 1.53 16.40 -0.07
CA LEU A 25 0.20 16.80 0.37
C LEU A 25 0.06 18.32 0.55
N ASP A 26 1.16 19.06 0.59
CA ASP A 26 1.12 20.51 0.80
C ASP A 26 0.43 21.22 -0.37
N GLY A 27 0.67 20.73 -1.59
CA GLY A 27 -0.05 21.18 -2.78
C GLY A 27 -1.55 20.90 -2.70
N VAL A 28 -1.93 19.71 -2.23
CA VAL A 28 -3.34 19.30 -2.08
C VAL A 28 -4.04 20.16 -1.04
N ILE A 29 -3.43 20.35 0.13
CA ILE A 29 -3.97 21.17 1.23
C ILE A 29 -4.16 22.62 0.76
N SER A 30 -3.19 23.17 0.02
CA SER A 30 -3.27 24.54 -0.49
C SER A 30 -4.43 24.73 -1.48
N LYS A 31 -4.63 23.78 -2.39
CA LYS A 31 -5.77 23.80 -3.33
C LYS A 31 -7.10 23.65 -2.60
N TRP A 32 -7.17 22.74 -1.63
CA TRP A 32 -8.38 22.52 -0.83
C TRP A 32 -8.76 23.76 -0.03
N LYS A 33 -7.78 24.45 0.56
CA LYS A 33 -8.02 25.73 1.25
C LYS A 33 -8.58 26.80 0.32
N SER A 34 -8.06 26.90 -0.91
CA SER A 34 -8.63 27.81 -1.90
C SER A 34 -10.07 27.45 -2.28
N ILE A 35 -10.44 26.17 -2.29
CA ILE A 35 -11.83 25.74 -2.52
C ILE A 35 -12.72 26.15 -1.35
N ASP A 36 -12.25 25.98 -0.11
CA ASP A 36 -12.96 26.36 1.11
C ASP A 36 -13.23 27.88 1.16
N ASP A 37 -12.21 28.70 0.90
CA ASP A 37 -12.34 30.17 0.86
C ASP A 37 -13.36 30.63 -0.23
N ASP A 38 -13.33 29.98 -1.39
CA ASP A 38 -14.27 30.28 -2.49
C ASP A 38 -15.70 29.81 -2.17
N LEU A 39 -15.85 28.71 -1.44
CA LEU A 39 -17.15 28.20 -0.99
C LEU A 39 -17.78 29.16 0.03
N ILE A 40 -17.01 29.58 1.05
CA ILE A 40 -17.45 30.51 2.10
C ILE A 40 -17.84 31.86 1.47
N SER A 41 -17.01 32.41 0.60
CA SER A 41 -17.31 33.69 -0.06
C SER A 41 -18.53 33.61 -0.99
N SER A 42 -18.74 32.47 -1.66
CA SER A 42 -19.94 32.23 -2.47
C SER A 42 -21.20 32.08 -1.62
N GLN A 43 -21.09 31.48 -0.44
CA GLN A 43 -22.17 31.35 0.53
C GLN A 43 -22.57 32.71 1.10
N ASP A 44 -21.61 33.50 1.56
CA ASP A 44 -21.84 34.84 2.14
C ASP A 44 -22.46 35.81 1.13
N SER A 45 -22.11 35.67 -0.15
CA SER A 45 -22.70 36.46 -1.23
C SER A 45 -24.06 35.96 -1.72
N GLY A 46 -24.58 34.86 -1.16
CA GLY A 46 -25.86 34.26 -1.56
C GLY A 46 -25.86 33.69 -2.99
N LYS A 47 -24.68 33.44 -3.56
CA LYS A 47 -24.47 32.95 -4.93
C LYS A 47 -24.22 31.45 -5.00
N LEU A 48 -24.10 30.79 -3.85
CA LEU A 48 -23.81 29.37 -3.80
C LEU A 48 -25.03 28.53 -4.18
N ASP A 49 -24.85 27.70 -5.21
CA ASP A 49 -25.88 26.77 -5.63
C ASP A 49 -26.07 25.63 -4.60
N PRO A 50 -27.30 25.20 -4.32
CA PRO A 50 -27.56 24.10 -3.39
C PRO A 50 -26.91 22.77 -3.80
N ASP A 51 -26.80 22.49 -5.11
CA ASP A 51 -26.15 21.27 -5.60
C ASP A 51 -24.63 21.33 -5.35
N THR A 52 -24.01 22.48 -5.60
CA THR A 52 -22.60 22.73 -5.25
C THR A 52 -22.35 22.55 -3.74
N SER A 53 -23.26 23.06 -2.90
CA SER A 53 -23.16 22.89 -1.45
C SER A 53 -23.23 21.42 -1.04
N SER A 54 -24.16 20.66 -1.63
CA SER A 54 -24.31 19.22 -1.41
C SER A 54 -23.06 18.44 -1.85
N ARG A 55 -22.49 18.79 -3.01
CA ARG A 55 -21.22 18.21 -3.50
C ARG A 55 -20.06 18.51 -2.57
N ALA A 56 -19.92 19.76 -2.13
CA ALA A 56 -18.87 20.15 -1.20
C ALA A 56 -18.92 19.33 0.09
N TYR A 57 -20.13 19.15 0.65
CA TYR A 57 -20.34 18.31 1.82
C TYR A 57 -19.99 16.83 1.57
N GLY A 58 -20.46 16.27 0.46
CA GLY A 58 -20.19 14.87 0.08
C GLY A 58 -18.71 14.59 -0.13
N ILE A 59 -18.00 15.48 -0.83
CA ILE A 59 -16.56 15.34 -1.09
C ILE A 59 -15.76 15.54 0.18
N SER A 60 -16.14 16.49 1.04
CA SER A 60 -15.50 16.67 2.35
C SER A 60 -15.62 15.41 3.21
N SER A 61 -16.81 14.81 3.24
CA SER A 61 -17.06 13.56 3.96
C SER A 61 -16.24 12.39 3.40
N CYS A 62 -16.11 12.32 2.07
CA CYS A 62 -15.29 11.32 1.40
C CYS A 62 -13.79 11.47 1.75
N MET A 63 -13.26 12.70 1.69
CA MET A 63 -11.88 13.01 2.06
C MET A 63 -11.59 12.63 3.51
N GLN A 64 -12.50 12.96 4.43
CA GLN A 64 -12.36 12.56 5.82
C GLN A 64 -12.27 11.03 5.98
N LEU A 65 -13.17 10.28 5.33
CA LEU A 65 -13.16 8.83 5.38
C LEU A 65 -11.85 8.24 4.82
N LEU A 66 -11.31 8.83 3.75
CA LEU A 66 -10.03 8.41 3.19
C LEU A 66 -8.89 8.64 4.18
N CYS A 67 -8.78 9.84 4.75
CA CYS A 67 -7.78 10.17 5.77
C CYS A 67 -7.86 9.24 6.99
N ASP A 68 -9.07 9.00 7.52
CA ASP A 68 -9.29 8.09 8.64
C ASP A 68 -8.87 6.65 8.29
N THR A 69 -9.16 6.21 7.06
CA THR A 69 -8.78 4.88 6.58
C THR A 69 -7.26 4.73 6.49
N PHE A 70 -6.57 5.71 5.89
CA PHE A 70 -5.11 5.67 5.77
C PHE A 70 -4.40 5.76 7.12
N THR A 71 -4.87 6.62 8.03
CA THR A 71 -4.35 6.70 9.40
C THR A 71 -4.54 5.37 10.14
N ASN A 72 -5.71 4.73 10.01
CA ASN A 72 -5.97 3.42 10.61
C ASN A 72 -5.09 2.31 10.00
N LEU A 73 -4.80 2.37 8.70
CA LEU A 73 -3.89 1.44 8.05
C LEU A 73 -2.46 1.60 8.55
N GLU A 74 -1.99 2.83 8.75
CA GLU A 74 -0.68 3.13 9.32
C GLU A 74 -0.52 2.50 10.71
N VAL A 75 -1.51 2.68 11.60
CA VAL A 75 -1.52 2.09 12.94
C VAL A 75 -1.45 0.56 12.89
N LYS A 76 -2.25 -0.07 12.01
CA LYS A 76 -2.24 -1.53 11.85
C LYS A 76 -0.93 -2.05 11.28
N ALA A 77 -0.35 -1.36 10.29
CA ALA A 77 0.94 -1.73 9.73
C ALA A 77 2.05 -1.64 10.77
N GLY A 78 2.02 -0.60 11.62
CA GLY A 78 2.93 -0.46 12.76
C GLY A 78 2.81 -1.61 13.76
N GLN A 79 1.58 -2.01 14.12
CA GLN A 79 1.35 -3.16 15.00
C GLN A 79 1.91 -4.45 14.39
N HIS A 80 1.61 -4.73 13.12
CA HIS A 80 2.13 -5.93 12.46
C HIS A 80 3.66 -5.94 12.36
N ALA A 81 4.29 -4.79 12.12
CA ALA A 81 5.75 -4.69 12.12
C ALA A 81 6.35 -4.96 13.51
N PHE A 82 5.69 -4.50 14.57
CA PHE A 82 6.09 -4.77 15.95
C PHE A 82 5.96 -6.27 16.29
N ASP A 83 4.82 -6.88 15.98
CA ASP A 83 4.56 -8.30 16.23
C ASP A 83 5.58 -9.18 15.50
N LEU A 84 5.84 -8.89 14.22
CA LEU A 84 6.83 -9.62 13.43
C LEU A 84 8.24 -9.52 14.03
N ARG A 85 8.62 -8.35 14.56
CA ARG A 85 9.92 -8.17 15.20
C ARG A 85 10.02 -9.01 16.47
N GLN A 86 8.97 -9.03 17.28
CA GLN A 86 8.92 -9.86 18.48
C GLN A 86 9.04 -11.35 18.15
N ASP A 87 8.34 -11.81 17.10
CA ASP A 87 8.41 -13.19 16.64
C ASP A 87 9.82 -13.56 16.15
N LEU A 88 10.50 -12.65 15.45
CA LEU A 88 11.88 -12.85 15.00
C LEU A 88 12.87 -12.89 16.17
N ASP A 89 12.72 -12.01 17.17
CA ASP A 89 13.58 -11.98 18.37
C ASP A 89 13.33 -13.20 19.28
N ALA A 90 12.15 -13.82 19.21
CA ALA A 90 11.79 -15.03 19.95
C ALA A 90 12.30 -16.33 19.31
N LEU A 91 12.86 -16.27 18.09
CA LEU A 91 13.50 -17.43 17.48
C LEU A 91 14.73 -17.81 18.30
N PRO A 92 14.87 -19.09 18.71
CA PRO A 92 16.07 -19.53 19.40
C PRO A 92 17.28 -19.35 18.48
N ASP A 93 18.34 -18.72 19.00
CA ASP A 93 19.65 -18.67 18.35
C ASP A 93 20.12 -20.13 18.16
N ASP A 94 19.99 -20.65 16.94
CA ASP A 94 20.55 -21.95 16.52
C ASP A 94 22.10 -21.92 16.46
N ALA A 95 22.74 -21.03 17.23
CA ALA A 95 24.18 -20.89 17.34
C ALA A 95 24.81 -21.84 18.38
N GLU A 96 24.03 -22.51 19.25
CA GLU A 96 24.58 -23.37 20.31
C GLU A 96 24.01 -24.80 20.37
N ARG A 97 23.80 -25.46 19.23
CA ARG A 97 23.70 -26.94 19.21
C ARG A 97 24.90 -27.59 18.54
N HIS A 98 25.92 -27.75 19.37
CA HIS A 98 26.99 -28.72 19.28
C HIS A 98 26.64 -30.03 18.53
N HIS A 99 27.52 -30.38 17.59
CA HIS A 99 27.95 -31.73 17.21
C HIS A 99 26.97 -32.69 16.52
N SER A 100 27.08 -32.81 15.19
CA SER A 100 27.55 -34.05 14.52
C SER A 100 27.73 -33.84 13.01
N PRO A 101 28.88 -34.23 12.40
CA PRO A 101 29.02 -34.22 10.95
C PRO A 101 28.21 -35.37 10.34
N SER A 102 27.06 -35.04 9.72
CA SER A 102 26.25 -35.98 8.96
C SER A 102 27.00 -36.42 7.71
N ARG A 103 27.49 -37.67 7.71
CA ARG A 103 28.09 -38.33 6.56
C ARG A 103 27.01 -38.64 5.53
N SER A 104 27.07 -37.98 4.39
CA SER A 104 26.29 -38.29 3.20
C SER A 104 26.61 -39.71 2.70
N PRO A 105 25.60 -40.60 2.52
CA PRO A 105 25.83 -41.86 1.84
C PRO A 105 25.97 -41.58 0.35
N SER A 106 27.14 -41.89 -0.20
CA SER A 106 27.41 -41.78 -1.64
C SER A 106 26.45 -42.72 -2.43
N PRO A 107 25.89 -42.30 -3.57
CA PRO A 107 25.11 -43.18 -4.43
C PRO A 107 26.05 -44.17 -5.12
N SER A 108 25.97 -45.44 -4.73
CA SER A 108 26.69 -46.52 -5.40
C SER A 108 26.22 -46.69 -6.83
N ARG A 109 27.14 -46.34 -7.74
CA ARG A 109 27.18 -46.52 -9.19
C ARG A 109 26.56 -47.84 -9.67
N ALA A 110 25.40 -47.76 -10.33
CA ALA A 110 24.85 -48.83 -11.13
C ALA A 110 25.60 -48.88 -12.48
N THR A 111 26.53 -49.81 -12.63
CA THR A 111 27.10 -50.21 -13.92
C THR A 111 27.11 -51.72 -14.00
N ARG A 112 26.17 -52.31 -14.76
CA ARG A 112 26.28 -53.65 -15.34
C ARG A 112 25.19 -53.83 -16.40
N SER A 113 25.43 -53.23 -17.56
CA SER A 113 24.90 -53.74 -18.83
C SER A 113 25.72 -54.96 -19.25
N PRO A 114 25.14 -56.16 -19.43
CA PRO A 114 25.85 -57.26 -20.07
C PRO A 114 25.76 -57.10 -21.60
N SER A 115 26.90 -57.25 -22.27
CA SER A 115 26.98 -57.37 -23.73
C SER A 115 26.50 -58.75 -24.19
N PRO A 116 25.77 -58.88 -25.32
CA PRO A 116 25.45 -60.19 -25.89
C PRO A 116 26.64 -60.73 -26.68
N SER A 117 27.05 -61.96 -26.38
CA SER A 117 28.02 -62.72 -27.18
C SER A 117 27.36 -63.33 -28.42
N SER A 118 27.98 -63.12 -29.58
CA SER A 118 27.75 -63.87 -30.82
C SER A 118 28.39 -65.27 -30.77
N SER A 119 27.65 -66.28 -31.23
CA SER A 119 28.10 -67.54 -31.85
C SER A 119 26.86 -68.13 -32.58
N GLN A 120 26.74 -68.13 -33.91
CA GLN A 120 27.32 -69.07 -34.89
C GLN A 120 27.28 -70.54 -34.47
N LEU A 121 26.22 -71.22 -34.90
CA LEU A 121 26.23 -72.52 -35.59
C LEU A 121 24.86 -72.76 -36.25
#